data_AF-A0A9D5PKC0-F1
#
_entry.id   AF-A0A9D5PKC0-F1
#
_cell.length_a   1.000
_cell.length_b   1.000
_cell.length_c   1.000
_cell.angle_alpha   90.00
_cell.angle_beta   90.00
_cell.angle_gamma   90.00
#
_symmetry.space_group_name_H-M   'P 1'
#
loop_
_entity.id
_entity.type
_entity.pdbx_description
1 polymer ?
#
loop_
_entity_poly.entity_id
_entity_poly.type
_entity_poly.pdbx_seq_one_letter_code
_entity_poly.pdbx_strand_id
1 'polypeptide(L)'
;MPQSKEWKFSKWIALEAIGILLIPFFFALVWIPVYHTISGDVLMQDSPFLLIWDFLKDGLIYLFYWLSIAFLSVSLLWFGWIGSLPLFGLYLFGSVIRSIGTALSSAIILQTFDSNLLENIGYAALDVLFDIFLMAAFCLIVYLTAMRKRDLQARKALLPPAKKGFRPIALHLSVLISIAVYYAIRLFERIRYDVFYGAPTGGGDLAWMIFYYLADILLAVFGYFAVILILKLITKQKAKQ
;
A
#
# COMPACT_ATOMS: atom_id res chain seq x y z
N MET A 1 23.67 24.31 -16.36
CA MET A 1 23.98 23.14 -15.50
C MET A 1 22.70 22.48 -14.95
N PRO A 2 21.94 21.68 -15.74
CA PRO A 2 20.76 20.93 -15.26
C PRO A 2 21.03 19.44 -14.94
N GLN A 3 22.08 18.84 -15.52
CA GLN A 3 22.34 17.39 -15.51
C GLN A 3 22.56 16.77 -14.11
N SER A 4 23.04 17.55 -13.12
CA SER A 4 23.33 17.00 -11.78
C SER A 4 22.08 16.73 -10.93
N LYS A 5 20.95 17.39 -11.22
CA LYS A 5 19.67 17.16 -10.52
C LYS A 5 18.91 15.96 -11.11
N GLU A 6 18.91 15.82 -12.44
CA GLU A 6 18.25 14.71 -13.13
C GLU A 6 18.90 13.36 -12.81
N TRP A 7 20.24 13.31 -12.75
CA TRP A 7 20.96 12.08 -12.44
C TRP A 7 20.75 11.58 -11.01
N LYS A 8 20.64 12.50 -10.03
CA LYS A 8 20.33 12.15 -8.63
C LYS A 8 18.88 11.66 -8.47
N PHE A 9 17.95 12.23 -9.24
CA PHE A 9 16.54 11.83 -9.25
C PHE A 9 16.34 10.44 -9.86
N SER A 10 17.01 10.16 -10.97
CA SER A 10 17.01 8.85 -11.63
C SER A 10 17.48 7.71 -10.72
N LYS A 11 18.57 7.89 -9.97
CA LYS A 11 19.07 6.87 -9.03
C LYS A 11 18.14 6.65 -7.83
N TRP A 12 17.49 7.71 -7.36
CA TRP A 12 16.51 7.63 -6.29
C TRP A 12 15.29 6.80 -6.72
N ILE A 13 14.71 7.14 -7.89
CA ILE A 13 13.60 6.37 -8.47
C ILE A 13 13.99 4.91 -8.69
N ALA A 14 15.20 4.63 -9.17
CA ALA A 14 15.64 3.25 -9.43
C ALA A 14 15.70 2.40 -8.16
N LEU A 15 16.23 2.94 -7.06
CA LEU A 15 16.26 2.25 -5.76
C LEU A 15 14.85 2.06 -5.18
N GLU A 16 14.00 3.07 -5.31
CA GLU A 16 12.60 3.00 -4.90
C GLU A 16 11.81 1.99 -5.74
N ALA A 17 12.04 1.95 -7.06
CA ALA A 17 11.42 1.01 -7.97
C ALA A 17 11.77 -0.43 -7.60
N ILE A 18 13.04 -0.70 -7.23
CA ILE A 18 13.44 -2.04 -6.77
C ILE A 18 12.68 -2.40 -5.49
N GLY A 19 12.62 -1.51 -4.49
CA GLY A 19 11.92 -1.79 -3.24
C GLY A 19 10.41 -1.97 -3.40
N ILE A 20 9.77 -1.12 -4.20
CA ILE A 20 8.32 -1.15 -4.44
C ILE A 20 7.92 -2.36 -5.29
N LEU A 21 8.72 -2.75 -6.29
CA LEU A 21 8.37 -3.86 -7.19
C LEU A 21 8.76 -5.23 -6.64
N LEU A 22 9.80 -5.33 -5.80
CA LEU A 22 10.22 -6.62 -5.27
C LEU A 22 9.14 -7.30 -4.43
N ILE A 23 8.35 -6.53 -3.67
CA ILE A 23 7.25 -7.05 -2.85
C ILE A 23 6.14 -7.70 -3.71
N PRO A 24 5.50 -7.01 -4.68
CA PRO A 24 4.44 -7.60 -5.48
C PRO A 24 4.93 -8.77 -6.35
N PHE A 25 6.17 -8.72 -6.86
CA PHE A 25 6.76 -9.86 -7.57
C PHE A 25 6.95 -11.08 -6.65
N PHE A 26 7.56 -10.88 -5.48
CA PHE A 26 7.70 -11.95 -4.49
C PHE A 26 6.34 -12.51 -4.06
N PHE A 27 5.37 -11.62 -3.83
CA PHE A 27 4.02 -11.99 -3.45
C PHE A 27 3.36 -12.88 -4.50
N ALA A 28 3.34 -12.45 -5.77
CA ALA A 28 2.68 -13.19 -6.85
C ALA A 28 3.44 -14.46 -7.26
N LEU A 29 4.77 -14.45 -7.30
CA LEU A 29 5.57 -15.55 -7.85
C LEU A 29 6.02 -16.59 -6.83
N VAL A 30 6.06 -16.23 -5.54
CA VAL A 30 6.56 -17.12 -4.48
C VAL A 30 5.52 -17.31 -3.41
N TRP A 31 5.01 -16.23 -2.84
CA TRP A 31 4.13 -16.31 -1.66
C TRP A 31 2.80 -17.01 -1.96
N ILE A 32 2.09 -16.57 -3.00
CA ILE A 32 0.80 -17.14 -3.40
C ILE A 32 0.95 -18.62 -3.80
N PRO A 33 1.97 -19.01 -4.58
CA PRO A 33 2.18 -20.43 -4.85
C PRO A 33 2.38 -21.30 -3.62
N VAL A 34 3.25 -20.85 -2.72
CA VAL A 34 3.54 -21.58 -1.48
C VAL A 34 2.30 -21.64 -0.60
N TYR A 35 1.56 -20.54 -0.49
CA TYR A 35 0.30 -20.50 0.26
C TYR A 35 -0.70 -21.53 -0.25
N HIS A 36 -1.02 -21.55 -1.54
CA HIS A 36 -1.98 -22.51 -2.11
C HIS A 36 -1.52 -23.96 -1.97
N THR A 37 -0.22 -24.21 -2.06
CA THR A 37 0.34 -25.56 -1.85
C THR A 37 0.13 -26.02 -0.40
N ILE A 38 0.35 -25.13 0.57
CA ILE A 38 0.19 -25.42 2.00
C ILE A 38 -1.29 -25.52 2.38
N SER A 39 -2.14 -24.59 1.92
CA SER A 39 -3.56 -24.54 2.26
C SER A 39 -4.38 -25.65 1.59
N GLY A 40 -3.84 -26.26 0.54
CA GLY A 40 -4.40 -27.46 -0.08
C GLY A 40 -4.19 -28.74 0.74
N ASP A 41 -3.31 -28.73 1.75
CA ASP A 41 -3.10 -29.85 2.66
C ASP A 41 -4.14 -29.84 3.79
N VAL A 42 -4.93 -30.91 3.86
CA VAL A 42 -6.01 -31.11 4.86
C VAL A 42 -5.47 -31.04 6.29
N LEU A 43 -4.23 -31.45 6.52
CA LEU A 43 -3.61 -31.40 7.86
C LEU A 43 -3.26 -29.97 8.29
N MET A 44 -3.12 -29.05 7.34
CA MET A 44 -2.75 -27.66 7.59
C MET A 44 -3.97 -26.73 7.67
N GLN A 45 -5.13 -27.11 7.13
CA GLN A 45 -6.34 -26.29 7.10
C GLN A 45 -6.85 -25.88 8.49
N ASP A 46 -6.82 -26.81 9.46
CA ASP A 46 -7.28 -26.55 10.84
C ASP A 46 -6.14 -26.09 11.77
N SER A 47 -4.95 -25.82 11.23
CA SER A 47 -3.77 -25.50 12.02
C SER A 47 -3.61 -23.99 12.25
N PRO A 48 -3.06 -23.55 13.39
CA PRO A 48 -2.71 -22.14 13.61
C PRO A 48 -1.59 -21.64 12.68
N PHE A 49 -0.94 -22.55 11.94
CA PHE A 49 0.07 -22.20 10.95
C PHE A 49 -0.51 -21.39 9.79
N LEU A 50 -1.72 -21.73 9.33
CA LEU A 50 -2.39 -21.00 8.24
C LEU A 50 -2.66 -19.55 8.63
N LEU A 51 -3.03 -19.33 9.89
CA LEU A 51 -3.27 -18.00 10.48
C LEU A 51 -2.02 -17.13 10.48
N ILE A 52 -0.87 -17.70 10.85
CA ILE A 52 0.42 -16.99 10.77
C ILE A 52 0.70 -16.60 9.33
N TRP A 53 0.40 -17.50 8.39
CA TRP A 53 0.63 -17.26 6.97
C TRP A 53 -0.28 -16.16 6.40
N ASP A 54 -1.57 -16.14 6.79
CA ASP A 54 -2.50 -15.08 6.43
C ASP A 54 -2.09 -13.73 7.02
N PHE A 55 -1.63 -13.71 8.27
CA PHE A 55 -1.09 -12.49 8.87
C PHE A 55 0.14 -11.97 8.12
N LEU A 56 1.07 -12.86 7.73
CA LEU A 56 2.26 -12.48 6.97
C LEU A 56 1.89 -12.02 5.55
N LYS A 57 0.93 -12.69 4.91
CA LYS A 57 0.37 -12.29 3.61
C LYS A 57 -0.17 -10.87 3.67
N ASP A 58 -1.05 -10.59 4.64
CA ASP A 58 -1.62 -9.26 4.83
C ASP A 58 -0.50 -8.24 5.14
N GLY A 59 0.44 -8.60 6.01
CA GLY A 59 1.61 -7.78 6.34
C GLY A 59 2.44 -7.36 5.13
N LEU A 60 2.65 -8.25 4.15
CA LEU A 60 3.35 -7.92 2.90
C LEU A 60 2.56 -6.94 2.03
N ILE A 61 1.24 -7.11 1.94
CA ILE A 61 0.36 -6.19 1.19
C ILE A 61 0.40 -4.79 1.84
N TYR A 62 0.27 -4.73 3.17
CA TYR A 62 0.36 -3.48 3.92
C TYR A 62 1.75 -2.84 3.76
N LEU A 63 2.83 -3.62 3.80
CA LEU A 63 4.19 -3.11 3.62
C LEU A 63 4.38 -2.46 2.25
N PHE A 64 3.88 -3.09 1.18
CA PHE A 64 3.85 -2.50 -0.16
C PHE A 64 3.15 -1.14 -0.15
N TYR A 65 1.95 -1.08 0.44
CA TYR A 65 1.17 0.14 0.53
C TYR A 65 1.88 1.26 1.33
N TRP A 66 2.48 0.92 2.48
CA TRP A 66 3.20 1.87 3.33
C TRP A 66 4.42 2.46 2.62
N LEU A 67 5.20 1.62 1.95
CA LEU A 67 6.35 2.09 1.16
C LEU A 67 5.88 3.01 0.03
N SER A 68 4.84 2.65 -0.70
CA SER A 68 4.30 3.48 -1.77
C SER A 68 3.82 4.83 -1.28
N ILE A 69 3.03 4.90 -0.19
CA ILE A 69 2.62 6.18 0.43
C ILE A 69 3.84 7.01 0.81
N ALA A 70 4.82 6.40 1.48
CA ALA A 70 5.98 7.12 1.98
C ALA A 70 6.80 7.73 0.84
N PHE A 71 7.10 6.95 -0.20
CA PHE A 71 7.87 7.43 -1.35
C PHE A 71 7.09 8.43 -2.20
N LEU A 72 5.79 8.20 -2.45
CA LEU A 72 4.94 9.17 -3.15
C LEU A 72 4.83 10.50 -2.40
N SER A 73 4.71 10.45 -1.07
CA SER A 73 4.73 11.66 -0.23
C SER A 73 6.02 12.46 -0.44
N VAL A 74 7.17 11.79 -0.35
CA VAL A 74 8.49 12.43 -0.50
C VAL A 74 8.59 13.04 -1.89
N SER A 75 8.21 12.28 -2.92
CA SER A 75 8.32 12.73 -4.30
C SER A 75 7.39 13.90 -4.62
N LEU A 76 6.14 13.85 -4.15
CA LEU A 76 5.20 14.98 -4.29
C LEU A 76 5.74 16.24 -3.62
N LEU A 77 6.35 16.11 -2.45
CA LEU A 77 6.92 17.24 -1.71
C LEU A 77 8.19 17.80 -2.37
N TRP A 78 9.03 16.95 -2.97
CA TRP A 78 10.33 17.36 -3.50
C TRP A 78 10.29 17.75 -4.98
N PHE A 79 9.49 17.05 -5.78
CA PHE A 79 9.47 17.16 -7.24
C PHE A 79 8.10 17.63 -7.78
N GLY A 80 7.06 17.69 -6.93
CA GLY A 80 5.71 18.05 -7.35
C GLY A 80 5.02 16.94 -8.14
N TRP A 81 3.79 17.21 -8.62
CA TRP A 81 2.94 16.21 -9.29
C TRP A 81 3.59 15.55 -10.50
N ILE A 82 4.11 16.36 -11.42
CA ILE A 82 4.68 15.86 -12.68
C ILE A 82 5.90 14.99 -12.38
N GLY A 83 6.72 15.39 -11.41
CA GLY A 83 7.86 14.60 -10.95
C GLY A 83 7.46 13.29 -10.25
N SER A 84 6.30 13.23 -9.59
CA SER A 84 5.84 12.00 -8.92
C SER A 84 5.13 11.00 -9.84
N LEU A 85 4.77 11.37 -11.07
CA LEU A 85 4.06 10.48 -11.99
C LEU A 85 4.75 9.12 -12.23
N PRO A 86 6.09 9.04 -12.37
CA PRO A 86 6.77 7.74 -12.53
C PRO A 86 6.58 6.82 -11.31
N LEU A 87 6.61 7.35 -10.09
CA LEU A 87 6.39 6.56 -8.88
C LEU A 87 4.93 6.13 -8.73
N PHE A 88 4.00 6.99 -9.16
CA PHE A 88 2.60 6.61 -9.24
C PHE A 88 2.42 5.45 -10.23
N GLY A 89 3.00 5.56 -11.43
CA GLY A 89 3.02 4.49 -12.42
C GLY A 89 3.66 3.19 -11.89
N LEU A 90 4.74 3.28 -11.13
CA LEU A 90 5.38 2.13 -10.49
C LEU A 90 4.50 1.46 -9.44
N TYR A 91 3.79 2.25 -8.61
CA TYR A 91 2.80 1.70 -7.69
C TYR A 91 1.67 0.99 -8.45
N LEU A 92 1.13 1.60 -9.51
CA LEU A 92 0.08 0.99 -10.32
C LEU A 92 0.55 -0.31 -10.96
N PHE A 93 1.75 -0.31 -11.52
CA PHE A 93 2.35 -1.51 -12.10
C PHE A 93 2.55 -2.61 -11.04
N GLY A 94 3.00 -2.24 -9.83
CA GLY A 94 3.10 -3.16 -8.70
C GLY A 94 1.75 -3.72 -8.25
N SER A 95 0.71 -2.90 -8.21
CA SER A 95 -0.67 -3.32 -7.91
C SER A 95 -1.20 -4.31 -8.96
N VAL A 96 -0.95 -4.03 -10.25
CA VAL A 96 -1.29 -4.96 -11.35
C VAL A 96 -0.58 -6.29 -11.17
N ILE A 97 0.74 -6.29 -10.93
CA ILE A 97 1.50 -7.53 -10.68
C ILE A 97 0.93 -8.27 -9.49
N ARG A 98 0.63 -7.57 -8.39
CA ARG A 98 0.07 -8.18 -7.19
C ARG A 98 -1.27 -8.83 -7.48
N SER A 99 -2.26 -8.07 -7.95
CA SER A 99 -3.64 -8.57 -8.09
C SER A 99 -3.78 -9.55 -9.24
N ILE A 100 -3.34 -9.17 -10.45
CA ILE A 100 -3.45 -10.03 -11.64
C ILE A 100 -2.48 -11.21 -11.53
N GLY A 101 -1.25 -10.99 -11.07
CA GLY A 101 -0.29 -12.07 -10.86
C GLY A 101 -0.76 -13.06 -9.80
N THR A 102 -1.42 -12.61 -8.73
CA THR A 102 -2.07 -13.51 -7.76
C THR A 102 -3.18 -14.33 -8.40
N ALA A 103 -4.06 -13.70 -9.19
CA ALA A 103 -5.15 -14.41 -9.87
C ALA A 103 -4.61 -15.45 -10.86
N LEU A 104 -3.61 -15.10 -11.67
CA LEU A 104 -2.97 -16.01 -12.62
C LEU A 104 -2.22 -17.14 -11.91
N SER A 105 -1.46 -16.84 -10.87
CA SER A 105 -0.75 -17.84 -10.07
C SER A 105 -1.71 -18.84 -9.42
N SER A 106 -2.81 -18.33 -8.85
CA SER A 106 -3.86 -19.16 -8.26
C SER A 106 -4.51 -20.06 -9.31
N ALA A 107 -4.80 -19.54 -10.50
CA ALA A 107 -5.37 -20.32 -11.59
C ALA A 107 -4.41 -21.42 -12.09
N ILE A 108 -3.11 -21.14 -12.18
CA ILE A 108 -2.09 -22.13 -12.55
C ILE A 108 -2.07 -23.30 -11.56
N ILE A 109 -2.10 -23.00 -10.26
CA ILE A 109 -1.90 -24.01 -9.21
C ILE A 109 -3.16 -24.81 -8.96
N LEU A 110 -4.31 -24.15 -8.93
CA LEU A 110 -5.60 -24.79 -8.74
C LEU A 110 -6.15 -25.42 -10.03
N GLN A 111 -5.46 -25.24 -11.16
CA GLN A 111 -5.86 -25.70 -12.50
C GLN A 111 -7.26 -25.22 -12.93
N THR A 112 -7.73 -24.07 -12.41
CA THR A 112 -9.09 -23.55 -12.62
C THR A 112 -9.20 -22.68 -13.89
N PHE A 113 -8.66 -23.13 -15.02
CA PHE A 113 -8.55 -22.33 -16.25
C PHE A 113 -9.86 -22.16 -17.05
N ASP A 114 -10.96 -22.80 -16.65
CA ASP A 114 -12.19 -22.85 -17.44
C ASP A 114 -13.14 -21.65 -17.17
N SER A 115 -14.12 -21.79 -16.26
CA SER A 115 -15.18 -20.78 -16.09
C SER A 115 -14.84 -19.66 -15.10
N ASN A 116 -14.03 -19.97 -14.09
CA ASN A 116 -13.80 -19.07 -12.96
C ASN A 116 -12.61 -18.12 -13.19
N LEU A 117 -11.83 -18.35 -14.25
CA LEU A 117 -10.66 -17.51 -14.56
C LEU A 117 -11.07 -16.08 -14.92
N LEU A 118 -12.08 -15.92 -15.77
CA LEU A 118 -12.56 -14.60 -16.18
C LEU A 118 -13.13 -13.81 -14.99
N GLU A 119 -13.85 -14.50 -14.11
CA GLU A 119 -14.39 -13.92 -12.89
C GLU A 119 -13.26 -13.49 -11.92
N ASN A 120 -12.26 -14.35 -11.70
CA ASN A 120 -11.10 -14.05 -10.86
C ASN A 120 -10.25 -12.89 -11.40
N ILE A 121 -10.05 -12.83 -12.72
CA ILE A 121 -9.38 -11.70 -13.37
C ILE A 121 -10.23 -10.43 -13.24
N GLY A 122 -11.56 -10.55 -13.34
CA GLY A 122 -12.50 -9.45 -13.12
C GLY A 122 -12.38 -8.86 -11.71
N TYR A 123 -12.38 -9.70 -10.67
CA TYR A 123 -12.14 -9.24 -9.29
C TYR A 123 -10.74 -8.64 -9.12
N ALA A 124 -9.70 -9.25 -9.68
CA ALA A 124 -8.35 -8.70 -9.63
C ALA A 124 -8.26 -7.32 -10.31
N ALA A 125 -8.99 -7.10 -11.41
CA ALA A 125 -9.07 -5.80 -12.08
C ALA A 125 -9.79 -4.76 -11.21
N LEU A 126 -10.85 -5.15 -10.51
CA LEU A 126 -11.53 -4.27 -9.54
C LEU A 126 -10.57 -3.88 -8.40
N ASP A 127 -9.79 -4.81 -7.86
CA ASP A 127 -8.79 -4.52 -6.83
C ASP A 127 -7.76 -3.49 -7.29
N VAL A 128 -7.29 -3.60 -8.55
CA VAL A 128 -6.38 -2.61 -9.14
C VAL A 128 -7.07 -1.25 -9.28
N LEU A 129 -8.34 -1.21 -9.68
CA LEU A 129 -9.10 0.05 -9.77
C LEU A 129 -9.29 0.70 -8.40
N PHE A 130 -9.51 -0.09 -7.36
CA PHE A 130 -9.57 0.41 -5.98
C PHE A 130 -8.22 0.97 -5.53
N ASP A 131 -7.11 0.27 -5.79
CA ASP A 131 -5.75 0.76 -5.52
C ASP A 131 -5.47 2.08 -6.25
N ILE A 132 -5.86 2.19 -7.54
CA ILE A 132 -5.77 3.43 -8.32
C ILE A 132 -6.53 4.56 -7.65
N PHE A 133 -7.81 4.33 -7.30
CA PHE A 133 -8.68 5.34 -6.73
C PHE A 133 -8.15 5.83 -5.37
N LEU A 134 -7.76 4.90 -4.51
CA LEU A 134 -7.20 5.16 -3.19
C LEU A 134 -5.91 5.98 -3.28
N MET A 135 -5.00 5.62 -4.17
CA MET A 135 -3.74 6.34 -4.34
C MET A 135 -3.94 7.70 -5.02
N ALA A 136 -4.87 7.82 -5.96
CA ALA A 136 -5.25 9.09 -6.55
C ALA A 136 -5.87 10.04 -5.49
N ALA A 137 -6.76 9.53 -4.64
CA ALA A 137 -7.32 10.28 -3.52
C ALA A 137 -6.24 10.72 -2.53
N PHE A 138 -5.30 9.84 -2.19
CA PHE A 138 -4.14 10.19 -1.37
C PHE A 138 -3.32 11.34 -1.98
N CYS A 139 -2.92 11.20 -3.25
CA CYS A 139 -2.17 12.22 -3.97
C CYS A 139 -2.94 13.55 -4.01
N LEU A 140 -4.26 13.52 -4.20
CA LEU A 140 -5.11 14.70 -4.16
C LEU A 140 -5.13 15.35 -2.77
N ILE A 141 -5.24 14.58 -1.68
CA ILE A 141 -5.21 15.11 -0.31
C ILE A 141 -3.84 15.74 0.00
N VAL A 142 -2.75 15.04 -0.33
CA VAL A 142 -1.37 15.57 -0.17
C VAL A 142 -1.21 16.85 -0.99
N TYR A 143 -1.73 16.87 -2.21
CA TYR A 143 -1.68 18.04 -3.06
C TYR A 143 -2.49 19.20 -2.53
N LEU A 144 -3.77 19.01 -2.18
CA LEU A 144 -4.62 20.07 -1.66
C LEU A 144 -4.05 20.66 -0.37
N THR A 145 -3.46 19.82 0.48
CA THR A 145 -2.80 20.28 1.71
C THR A 145 -1.46 20.98 1.45
N ALA A 146 -0.72 20.61 0.40
CA ALA A 146 0.54 21.24 -0.01
C ALA A 146 0.35 22.53 -0.85
N MET A 147 -0.58 22.55 -1.81
CA MET A 147 -0.85 23.66 -2.73
C MET A 147 -1.58 24.82 -2.08
N ARG A 148 -2.46 24.57 -1.09
CA ARG A 148 -3.02 25.65 -0.25
C ARG A 148 -1.93 26.55 0.32
N LYS A 149 -0.70 26.04 0.46
CA LYS A 149 0.47 26.79 0.90
C LYS A 149 1.35 27.37 -0.20
N ARG A 150 1.47 26.77 -1.39
CA ARG A 150 2.24 27.41 -2.48
C ARG A 150 1.56 28.69 -2.95
N ASP A 151 0.24 28.72 -3.02
CA ASP A 151 -0.51 29.96 -3.27
C ASP A 151 -0.50 30.92 -2.08
N LEU A 152 -0.50 30.43 -0.84
CA LEU A 152 -0.31 31.30 0.34
C LEU A 152 1.12 31.82 0.49
N GLN A 153 2.14 31.09 0.01
CA GLN A 153 3.53 31.53 -0.02
C GLN A 153 3.79 32.48 -1.20
N ALA A 154 3.16 32.24 -2.36
CA ALA A 154 3.15 33.18 -3.47
C ALA A 154 2.43 34.49 -3.09
N ARG A 155 1.34 34.42 -2.33
CA ARG A 155 0.68 35.60 -1.72
C ARG A 155 1.44 36.22 -0.53
N LYS A 156 2.42 35.51 0.05
CA LYS A 156 3.31 35.99 1.12
C LYS A 156 4.65 36.56 0.62
N ALA A 157 4.77 36.86 -0.68
CA ALA A 157 5.90 37.62 -1.21
C ALA A 157 6.03 39.06 -0.63
N LEU A 158 5.12 39.48 0.25
CA LEU A 158 5.17 40.74 1.02
C LEU A 158 5.74 40.62 2.44
N LEU A 159 6.11 39.42 2.93
CA LEU A 159 6.71 39.26 4.27
C LEU A 159 7.89 38.27 4.26
N PRO A 160 8.92 38.51 5.09
CA PRO A 160 10.22 37.84 5.00
C PRO A 160 10.15 36.32 5.24
N PRO A 161 11.18 35.57 4.77
CA PRO A 161 11.12 34.12 4.63
C PRO A 161 11.00 33.44 5.99
N ALA A 162 9.87 32.77 6.23
CA ALA A 162 9.68 31.95 7.40
C ALA A 162 10.65 30.76 7.35
N LYS A 163 11.80 30.93 8.01
CA LYS A 163 12.58 29.84 8.60
C LYS A 163 11.65 29.03 9.52
N LYS A 164 11.79 27.70 9.46
CA LYS A 164 11.29 26.65 10.38
C LYS A 164 9.95 26.00 10.02
N GLY A 165 10.03 24.68 9.83
CA GLY A 165 8.98 23.75 10.20
C GLY A 165 8.10 23.29 9.04
N PHE A 166 8.51 22.19 8.42
CA PHE A 166 7.60 21.15 7.93
C PHE A 166 6.44 21.04 8.93
N ARG A 167 5.21 21.44 8.57
CA ARG A 167 4.10 21.29 9.52
C ARG A 167 3.70 19.82 9.48
N PRO A 168 4.02 19.03 10.52
CA PRO A 168 3.80 17.58 10.50
C PRO A 168 2.31 17.29 10.26
N ILE A 169 1.43 18.11 10.82
CA ILE A 169 -0.02 17.87 10.91
C ILE A 169 -0.67 17.53 9.57
N ALA A 170 -0.36 18.24 8.47
CA ALA A 170 -1.04 18.01 7.20
C ALA A 170 -0.61 16.70 6.52
N LEU A 171 0.68 16.37 6.57
CA LEU A 171 1.20 15.10 6.06
C LEU A 171 0.78 13.94 6.96
N HIS A 172 0.82 14.14 8.28
CA HIS A 172 0.31 13.18 9.24
C HIS A 172 -1.18 12.91 9.01
N LEU A 173 -1.97 13.95 8.72
CA LEU A 173 -3.39 13.81 8.40
C LEU A 173 -3.61 13.08 7.07
N SER A 174 -2.84 13.39 6.02
CA SER A 174 -2.96 12.68 4.74
C SER A 174 -2.57 11.21 4.86
N VAL A 175 -1.49 10.90 5.60
CA VAL A 175 -1.06 9.53 5.88
C VAL A 175 -2.11 8.80 6.72
N LEU A 176 -2.64 9.45 7.77
CA LEU A 176 -3.66 8.88 8.63
C LEU A 176 -4.96 8.61 7.88
N ILE A 177 -5.44 9.54 7.05
CA ILE A 177 -6.63 9.34 6.21
C ILE A 177 -6.40 8.18 5.23
N SER A 178 -5.26 8.12 4.55
CA SER A 178 -5.00 7.06 3.59
C SER A 178 -4.91 5.68 4.22
N ILE A 179 -4.25 5.58 5.37
CA ILE A 179 -4.22 4.33 6.13
C ILE A 179 -5.60 3.98 6.65
N ALA A 180 -6.37 4.94 7.17
CA ALA A 180 -7.72 4.72 7.66
C ALA A 180 -8.70 4.29 6.55
N VAL A 181 -8.61 4.89 5.35
CA VAL A 181 -9.45 4.51 4.20
C VAL A 181 -9.07 3.13 3.69
N TYR A 182 -7.78 2.87 3.51
CA TYR A 182 -7.32 1.54 3.11
C TYR A 182 -7.78 0.47 4.10
N TYR A 183 -7.63 0.77 5.39
CA TYR A 183 -8.09 -0.08 6.47
C TYR A 183 -9.60 -0.31 6.46
N ALA A 184 -10.40 0.75 6.29
CA ALA A 184 -11.85 0.65 6.23
C ALA A 184 -12.32 -0.23 5.06
N ILE A 185 -11.63 -0.16 3.91
CA ILE A 185 -11.91 -1.02 2.76
C ILE A 185 -11.61 -2.49 3.11
N ARG A 186 -10.45 -2.79 3.70
CA ARG A 186 -10.08 -4.16 4.11
C ARG A 186 -11.05 -4.72 5.15
N LEU A 187 -11.45 -3.88 6.11
CA LEU A 187 -12.45 -4.24 7.11
C LEU A 187 -13.81 -4.55 6.45
N PHE A 188 -14.22 -3.74 5.49
CA PHE A 188 -15.45 -3.96 4.74
C PHE A 188 -15.41 -5.23 3.88
N GLU A 189 -14.29 -5.51 3.21
CA GLU A 189 -14.07 -6.76 2.48
C GLU A 189 -14.21 -7.98 3.39
N ARG A 190 -13.59 -7.92 4.59
CA ARG A 190 -13.65 -9.00 5.58
C ARG A 190 -15.07 -9.18 6.12
N ILE A 191 -15.75 -8.10 6.49
CA ILE A 191 -17.16 -8.15 6.92
C ILE A 191 -18.04 -8.75 5.81
N ARG A 192 -17.84 -8.34 4.55
CA ARG A 192 -18.58 -8.89 3.42
C ARG A 192 -18.34 -10.39 3.26
N TYR A 193 -17.08 -10.82 3.40
CA TYR A 193 -16.72 -12.25 3.36
C TYR A 193 -17.43 -13.00 4.50
N ASP A 194 -17.33 -12.53 5.73
CA ASP A 194 -17.93 -13.17 6.90
C ASP A 194 -19.46 -13.27 6.77
N VAL A 195 -20.13 -12.19 6.30
CA VAL A 195 -21.58 -12.17 6.06
C VAL A 195 -21.97 -13.15 4.94
N PHE A 196 -21.19 -13.24 3.86
CA PHE A 196 -21.48 -14.11 2.73
C PHE A 196 -21.36 -15.59 3.09
N TYR A 197 -20.38 -15.94 3.93
CA TYR A 197 -20.15 -17.32 4.38
C TYR A 197 -20.88 -17.68 5.69
N GLY A 198 -21.63 -16.74 6.29
CA GLY A 198 -22.44 -16.99 7.48
C GLY A 198 -21.62 -17.17 8.76
N ALA A 199 -20.42 -16.61 8.83
CA ALA A 199 -19.59 -16.62 10.04
C ALA A 199 -20.05 -15.53 11.03
N PRO A 200 -19.91 -15.75 12.36
CA PRO A 200 -19.34 -16.94 13.01
C PRO A 200 -20.36 -18.08 13.13
N THR A 201 -19.92 -19.32 12.90
CA THR A 201 -20.78 -20.51 13.10
C THR A 201 -20.67 -21.11 14.51
N GLY A 202 -19.68 -20.65 15.30
CA GLY A 202 -19.48 -21.05 16.69
C GLY A 202 -18.51 -20.14 17.46
N GLY A 203 -18.23 -20.49 18.72
CA GLY A 203 -17.35 -19.68 19.59
C GLY A 203 -15.88 -19.63 19.15
N GLY A 204 -15.39 -20.70 18.50
CA GLY A 204 -14.05 -20.72 17.90
C GLY A 204 -13.93 -19.74 16.74
N ASP A 205 -14.86 -19.77 15.79
CA ASP A 205 -14.94 -18.82 14.67
C ASP A 205 -15.00 -17.38 15.16
N LEU A 206 -15.80 -17.10 16.20
CA LEU A 206 -15.91 -15.77 16.77
C LEU A 206 -14.55 -15.28 17.31
N ALA A 207 -13.81 -16.14 18.02
CA ALA A 207 -12.48 -15.80 18.52
C ALA A 207 -11.49 -15.52 17.36
N TRP A 208 -11.56 -16.31 16.29
CA TRP A 208 -10.73 -16.12 15.10
C TRP A 208 -11.06 -14.84 14.35
N MET A 209 -12.35 -14.54 14.15
CA MET A 209 -12.80 -13.28 13.58
C MET A 209 -12.26 -12.09 14.38
N ILE A 210 -12.41 -12.10 15.71
CA ILE A 210 -11.90 -11.04 16.58
C ILE A 210 -10.38 -10.89 16.43
N PHE A 211 -9.63 -11.99 16.36
CA PHE A 211 -8.18 -11.94 16.18
C PHE A 211 -7.81 -11.28 14.85
N TYR A 212 -8.47 -11.66 13.75
CA TYR A 212 -8.25 -11.04 12.45
C TYR A 212 -8.56 -9.55 12.46
N TYR A 213 -9.68 -9.14 13.06
CA TYR A 213 -10.03 -7.72 13.19
C TYR A 213 -9.00 -6.94 14.02
N LEU A 214 -8.52 -7.51 15.14
CA LEU A 214 -7.49 -6.87 15.96
C LEU A 214 -6.15 -6.77 15.22
N ALA A 215 -5.74 -7.82 14.51
CA ALA A 215 -4.52 -7.84 13.71
C ALA A 215 -4.57 -6.76 12.63
N ASP A 216 -5.72 -6.61 11.98
CA ASP A 216 -6.02 -5.57 11.00
C ASP A 216 -5.84 -4.17 11.63
N ILE A 217 -6.43 -3.89 12.80
CA ILE A 217 -6.24 -2.61 13.52
C ILE A 217 -4.76 -2.37 13.84
N LEU A 218 -4.06 -3.39 14.34
CA LEU A 218 -2.64 -3.29 14.69
C LEU A 218 -1.77 -2.97 13.49
N LEU A 219 -2.04 -3.61 12.34
CA LEU A 219 -1.34 -3.32 11.09
C LEU A 219 -1.59 -1.88 10.65
N ALA A 220 -2.81 -1.35 10.77
CA ALA A 220 -3.07 0.06 10.47
C ALA A 220 -2.25 1.01 11.38
N VAL A 221 -2.20 0.74 12.69
CA VAL A 221 -1.42 1.53 13.65
C VAL A 221 0.07 1.46 13.34
N PHE A 222 0.61 0.26 13.12
CA PHE A 222 2.02 0.07 12.75
C PHE A 222 2.35 0.75 11.42
N GLY A 223 1.44 0.69 10.46
CA GLY A 223 1.59 1.35 9.17
C GLY A 223 1.76 2.85 9.30
N TYR A 224 0.96 3.49 10.15
CA TYR A 224 1.10 4.91 10.38
C TYR A 224 2.48 5.26 10.92
N PHE A 225 2.95 4.53 11.94
CA PHE A 225 4.28 4.76 12.50
C PHE A 225 5.40 4.44 11.50
N ALA A 226 5.26 3.38 10.71
CA ALA A 226 6.22 2.98 9.69
C ALA A 226 6.36 4.06 8.61
N VAL A 227 5.25 4.55 8.05
CA VAL A 227 5.26 5.63 7.06
C VAL A 227 5.93 6.88 7.63
N ILE A 228 5.57 7.31 8.84
CA ILE A 228 6.18 8.46 9.49
C ILE A 228 7.69 8.24 9.76
N LEU A 229 8.11 7.04 10.14
CA LEU A 229 9.51 6.69 10.36
C LEU A 229 10.31 6.76 9.06
N ILE A 230 9.79 6.17 7.98
CA ILE A 230 10.40 6.21 6.65
C ILE A 230 10.56 7.66 6.20
N LEU A 231 9.51 8.48 6.34
CA LEU A 231 9.55 9.91 6.01
C LEU A 231 10.64 10.66 6.81
N LYS A 232 10.78 10.38 8.11
CA LYS A 232 11.83 10.96 8.96
C LYS A 232 13.23 10.53 8.52
N LEU A 233 13.42 9.26 8.18
CA LEU A 233 14.71 8.73 7.74
C LEU A 233 15.15 9.36 6.42
N ILE A 234 14.24 9.41 5.45
CA ILE A 234 14.48 9.99 4.12
C ILE A 234 14.80 11.48 4.21
N THR A 235 14.02 12.23 4.99
CA THR A 235 14.26 13.68 5.17
C THR A 235 15.57 13.96 5.91
N LYS A 236 15.95 13.14 6.90
CA LYS A 236 17.21 13.28 7.64
C LYS A 236 18.43 12.99 6.75
N GLN A 237 18.36 12.02 5.85
CA GLN A 237 19.46 11.73 4.91
C GLN A 237 19.73 12.91 3.97
N LYS A 238 18.67 13.55 3.45
CA LYS A 238 18.81 14.73 2.59
C LYS A 238 19.42 15.94 3.30
N ALA A 239 19.15 16.11 4.60
CA ALA A 239 19.74 17.21 5.37
C ALA A 239 21.25 17.04 5.63
N LYS A 240 21.80 15.83 5.42
CA LYS A 240 23.24 15.53 5.55
C LYS A 240 24.00 15.63 4.22
N GLN A 241 23.31 15.78 3.10
CA GLN A 241 23.88 15.93 1.75
C GLN A 241 23.89 17.40 1.31
#